data_AF-A0A0K0DFQ3-F1
#
_entry.id   AF-A0A0K0DFQ3-F1
#
_cell.length_a   1.000
_cell.length_b   1.000
_cell.length_c   1.000
_cell.angle_alpha   90.00
_cell.angle_beta   90.00
_cell.angle_gamma   90.00
#
_symmetry.space_group_name_H-M   'P 1'
#
loop_
_entity.id
_entity.type
_entity.pdbx_description
1 polymer ?
#
loop_
_entity_poly.entity_id
_entity_poly.type
_entity_poly.pdbx_seq_one_letter_code
_entity_poly.pdbx_strand_id
1 'polypeptide(L)'
;LCRNFSADDETSSSTDSVDSDDGDVPLKSSSSHVYFVHKDEVFSIYRCILHPGESTVSVTVFGRPLDCAIFLLAGGHFAAGVFTADKMTAHKAFHRYVVRAKQGSVQSVNDRSKGAARSAGATLRRYNERALREDIVTVLTSWSVHLAHTPLIFIRCASYQRVIFHESDEGGFDRKDPRLRQVENALFIFRTIPFETKRPLVDEVRRVWERLSSVFRHGTVNDFMAERNRRKQRAKVLLKKKKPNFQWTPEDELDERGPQEKKMDRLKPAVNAHDQLREIDPWPSLHKNARRELYTLVKDNNVDALREFVNGRNEEDKNEVLSYLSSFRFSSDSDTFLHMAAKSGCGEVVQYLLEAGCNPSIKNGNDMVAFAVSANKAIKKVFINFRSENPNKWNWAR
;
A
#
# COMPACT_ATOMS: atom_id res chain seq x y z
N LEU A 1 31.26 -16.04 -19.90
CA LEU A 1 31.84 -15.52 -21.15
C LEU A 1 32.47 -14.17 -20.83
N CYS A 2 33.63 -13.86 -21.43
CA CYS A 2 34.55 -12.74 -21.12
C CYS A 2 35.72 -13.10 -20.18
N ARG A 3 36.63 -13.95 -20.68
CA ARG A 3 38.07 -13.80 -20.42
C ARG A 3 38.62 -12.86 -21.51
N ASN A 4 39.58 -12.02 -21.14
CA ASN A 4 40.35 -11.07 -21.95
C ASN A 4 39.82 -9.62 -21.89
N PHE A 5 40.32 -8.88 -20.90
CA PHE A 5 40.54 -7.44 -21.00
C PHE A 5 42.04 -7.22 -20.76
N SER A 6 42.77 -6.87 -21.82
CA SER A 6 44.13 -6.36 -21.72
C SER A 6 44.10 -4.99 -21.04
N ALA A 7 45.08 -4.78 -20.17
CA ALA A 7 45.45 -3.47 -19.67
C ALA A 7 45.90 -2.60 -20.86
N ASP A 8 45.55 -1.31 -20.79
CA ASP A 8 45.97 -0.17 -21.61
C ASP A 8 44.77 0.54 -22.23
N ASP A 9 44.06 1.33 -21.41
CA ASP A 9 43.47 2.58 -21.90
C ASP A 9 43.17 3.55 -20.75
N GLU A 10 43.56 4.79 -20.93
CA GLU A 10 43.51 5.84 -19.91
C GLU A 10 42.06 6.18 -19.51
N THR A 11 41.74 5.98 -18.23
CA THR A 11 40.48 6.46 -17.65
C THR A 11 40.52 7.97 -17.46
N SER A 12 39.83 8.70 -18.34
CA SER A 12 39.54 10.12 -18.18
C SER A 12 38.63 10.35 -16.95
N SER A 13 39.22 10.90 -15.90
CA SER A 13 38.55 11.44 -14.72
C SER A 13 37.64 12.61 -15.11
N SER A 14 36.33 12.47 -14.91
CA SER A 14 35.43 13.63 -14.91
C SER A 14 35.26 14.10 -13.47
N THR A 15 36.01 15.14 -13.13
CA THR A 15 35.90 15.94 -11.91
C THR A 15 34.49 16.51 -11.76
N ASP A 16 33.92 16.38 -10.56
CA ASP A 16 32.74 17.13 -10.10
C ASP A 16 33.09 18.63 -10.08
N SER A 17 32.73 19.35 -11.16
CA SER A 17 32.75 20.80 -11.16
C SER A 17 31.59 21.31 -10.31
N VAL A 18 31.96 21.80 -9.13
CA VAL A 18 31.17 22.69 -8.28
C VAL A 18 30.63 23.85 -9.09
N ASP A 19 29.30 23.94 -9.21
CA ASP A 19 28.64 25.18 -9.60
C ASP A 19 27.63 25.50 -8.50
N SER A 20 28.03 26.47 -7.69
CA SER A 20 27.28 27.06 -6.59
C SER A 20 26.39 28.15 -7.18
N ASP A 21 25.06 28.00 -7.10
CA ASP A 21 24.23 29.08 -6.58
C ASP A 21 22.83 28.60 -6.15
N ASP A 22 22.50 29.01 -4.93
CA ASP A 22 21.24 29.13 -4.20
C ASP A 22 20.13 28.04 -4.18
N GLY A 23 19.75 27.69 -2.94
CA GLY A 23 18.53 26.94 -2.61
C GLY A 23 18.74 25.46 -2.27
N ASP A 24 19.63 25.16 -1.33
CA ASP A 24 19.90 23.81 -0.84
C ASP A 24 18.69 23.24 -0.07
N VAL A 25 17.75 22.66 -0.80
CA VAL A 25 16.74 21.75 -0.24
C VAL A 25 17.37 20.36 -0.29
N PRO A 26 17.57 19.65 0.83
CA PRO A 26 18.19 18.33 0.83
C PRO A 26 17.25 17.32 0.13
N LEU A 27 17.32 17.26 -1.19
CA LEU A 27 16.95 16.08 -1.94
C LEU A 27 17.89 15.02 -1.41
N LYS A 28 17.40 14.12 -0.57
CA LYS A 28 18.06 12.86 -0.19
C LYS A 28 18.45 12.11 -1.47
N SER A 29 19.54 12.51 -2.09
CA SER A 29 20.07 11.97 -3.33
C SER A 29 21.31 11.14 -3.02
N SER A 30 21.13 10.19 -2.10
CA SER A 30 21.90 8.96 -2.23
C SER A 30 21.14 8.10 -3.23
N SER A 31 21.42 8.29 -4.53
CA SER A 31 20.95 7.37 -5.55
C SER A 31 21.29 5.95 -5.09
N SER A 32 20.30 5.05 -5.10
CA SER A 32 20.52 3.63 -4.75
C SER A 32 21.46 2.93 -5.73
N HIS A 33 21.71 3.55 -6.88
CA HIS A 33 22.62 3.08 -7.91
C HIS A 33 23.81 4.03 -8.06
N VAL A 34 24.96 3.45 -8.36
CA VAL A 34 26.15 4.15 -8.84
C VAL A 34 26.20 3.96 -10.36
N TYR A 35 26.47 5.05 -11.08
CA TYR A 35 26.52 5.07 -12.54
C TYR A 35 27.98 5.20 -13.00
N PHE A 36 28.33 4.51 -14.08
CA PHE A 36 29.63 4.60 -14.73
C PHE A 36 29.47 4.51 -16.24
N VAL A 37 30.43 5.04 -16.98
CA VAL A 37 30.40 5.10 -18.45
C VAL A 37 31.43 4.14 -19.01
N HIS A 38 31.04 3.35 -20.01
CA HIS A 38 31.97 2.52 -20.77
C HIS A 38 31.52 2.51 -22.24
N LYS A 39 32.44 2.86 -23.16
CA LYS A 39 32.17 2.92 -24.62
C LYS A 39 30.92 3.74 -24.98
N ASP A 40 30.83 4.98 -24.47
CA ASP A 40 29.71 5.91 -24.65
C ASP A 40 28.32 5.43 -24.16
N GLU A 41 28.27 4.28 -23.47
CA GLU A 41 27.09 3.76 -22.81
C GLU A 41 27.17 3.94 -21.29
N VAL A 42 26.04 4.27 -20.67
CA VAL A 42 25.88 4.39 -19.23
C VAL A 42 25.43 3.07 -18.64
N PHE A 43 26.18 2.59 -17.66
CA PHE A 43 25.85 1.44 -16.85
C PHE A 43 25.56 1.85 -15.42
N SER A 44 24.86 0.99 -14.67
CA SER A 44 24.65 1.19 -13.25
C SER A 44 24.70 -0.10 -12.46
N ILE A 45 25.20 -0.01 -11.24
CA ILE A 45 25.17 -1.07 -10.22
C ILE A 45 24.57 -0.54 -8.93
N TYR A 46 24.15 -1.43 -8.04
CA TYR A 46 23.64 -1.02 -6.73
C TYR A 46 24.76 -0.47 -5.84
N ARG A 47 24.54 0.69 -5.21
CA ARG A 47 25.54 1.27 -4.28
C ARG A 47 25.78 0.38 -3.07
N CYS A 48 24.78 -0.40 -2.68
CA CYS A 48 24.85 -1.26 -1.51
C CYS A 48 25.77 -2.49 -1.66
N ILE A 49 26.37 -2.73 -2.83
CA ILE A 49 27.39 -3.80 -3.00
C ILE A 49 28.83 -3.29 -2.83
N LEU A 50 29.06 -1.97 -2.73
CA LEU A 50 30.40 -1.39 -2.55
C LEU A 50 30.90 -1.52 -1.10
N HIS A 51 32.16 -1.86 -0.84
CA HIS A 51 32.65 -1.96 0.54
C HIS A 51 32.74 -0.57 1.23
N PRO A 52 32.72 -0.51 2.58
CA PRO A 52 32.89 0.76 3.30
C PRO A 52 34.23 1.42 2.89
N GLY A 53 34.17 2.60 2.27
CA GLY A 53 35.33 3.31 1.72
C GLY A 53 35.45 3.30 0.20
N GLU A 54 34.75 2.41 -0.49
CA GLU A 54 34.66 2.39 -1.95
C GLU A 54 33.46 3.25 -2.42
N SER A 55 33.74 4.45 -2.92
CA SER A 55 32.71 5.36 -3.43
C SER A 55 32.51 5.26 -4.95
N THR A 56 33.52 4.73 -5.66
CA THR A 56 33.60 4.70 -7.14
C THR A 56 33.67 3.25 -7.63
N VAL A 57 33.09 2.98 -8.79
CA VAL A 57 33.15 1.66 -9.44
C VAL A 57 34.54 1.47 -10.04
N SER A 58 35.38 0.66 -9.39
CA SER A 58 36.66 0.21 -9.95
C SER A 58 36.50 -1.14 -10.65
N VAL A 59 37.39 -1.46 -11.59
CA VAL A 59 37.45 -2.75 -12.29
C VAL A 59 37.56 -3.93 -11.31
N THR A 60 38.19 -3.69 -10.15
CA THR A 60 38.33 -4.69 -9.07
C THR A 60 36.99 -5.13 -8.46
N VAL A 61 35.92 -4.33 -8.58
CA VAL A 61 34.57 -4.69 -8.12
C VAL A 61 33.99 -5.84 -8.94
N PHE A 62 34.32 -5.92 -10.24
CA PHE A 62 33.86 -7.00 -11.12
C PHE A 62 34.76 -8.24 -11.07
N GLY A 63 35.98 -8.10 -10.55
CA GLY A 63 36.94 -9.19 -10.39
C GLY A 63 36.72 -10.05 -9.14
N ARG A 64 35.91 -9.58 -8.19
CA ARG A 64 35.60 -10.29 -6.93
C ARG A 64 34.22 -10.95 -6.99
N PRO A 65 34.06 -12.19 -6.48
CA PRO A 65 32.74 -12.79 -6.33
C PRO A 65 31.91 -12.02 -5.30
N LEU A 66 30.58 -12.02 -5.48
CA LEU A 66 29.68 -11.32 -4.56
C LEU A 66 29.38 -12.20 -3.34
N ASP A 67 30.30 -12.18 -2.39
CA ASP A 67 30.17 -12.86 -1.11
C ASP A 67 29.27 -12.04 -0.19
N CYS A 68 28.06 -12.54 0.06
CA CYS A 68 27.10 -11.85 0.91
C CYS A 68 26.13 -12.78 1.62
N ALA A 69 25.58 -12.31 2.74
CA ALA A 69 24.43 -12.93 3.39
C ALA A 69 23.18 -12.09 3.15
N ILE A 70 22.05 -12.75 2.88
CA ILE A 70 20.76 -12.10 2.62
C ILE A 70 19.74 -12.64 3.61
N PHE A 71 19.05 -11.73 4.31
CA PHE A 71 18.00 -12.03 5.27
C PHE A 71 16.70 -11.34 4.88
N LEU A 72 15.64 -12.13 4.70
CA LEU A 72 14.29 -11.67 4.35
C LEU A 72 13.33 -12.07 5.47
N LEU A 73 12.66 -11.09 6.06
CA LEU A 73 11.67 -11.27 7.11
C LEU A 73 10.43 -10.43 6.83
N ALA A 74 9.28 -11.09 6.64
CA ALA A 74 8.00 -10.41 6.42
C ALA A 74 6.82 -11.28 6.87
N GLY A 75 5.94 -10.73 7.70
CA GLY A 75 4.67 -11.37 8.05
C GLY A 75 4.77 -12.77 8.68
N GLY A 76 5.89 -13.09 9.34
CA GLY A 76 6.15 -14.42 9.89
C GLY A 76 6.92 -15.38 9.00
N HIS A 77 7.14 -15.00 7.74
CA HIS A 77 8.03 -15.71 6.83
C HIS A 77 9.44 -15.23 7.05
N PHE A 78 10.36 -16.18 7.20
CA PHE A 78 11.78 -15.95 7.24
C PHE A 78 12.45 -16.78 6.14
N ALA A 79 13.31 -16.13 5.36
CA ALA A 79 14.20 -16.79 4.43
C ALA A 79 15.56 -16.12 4.49
N ALA A 80 16.61 -16.92 4.56
CA ALA A 80 17.98 -16.45 4.58
C ALA A 80 18.87 -17.33 3.71
N GLY A 81 19.94 -16.74 3.19
CA GLY A 81 20.96 -17.45 2.44
C GLY A 81 22.32 -16.77 2.53
N VAL A 82 23.37 -17.57 2.54
CA VAL A 82 24.76 -17.14 2.45
C VAL A 82 25.31 -17.54 1.09
N PHE A 83 25.95 -16.58 0.43
CA PHE A 83 26.59 -16.74 -0.86
C PHE A 83 28.10 -16.57 -0.68
N THR A 84 28.85 -17.51 -1.24
CA THR A 84 30.31 -17.53 -1.25
C THR A 84 30.77 -18.01 -2.62
N ALA A 85 31.70 -17.30 -3.26
CA ALA A 85 32.21 -17.62 -4.60
C ALA A 85 31.09 -17.86 -5.63
N ASP A 86 30.11 -16.95 -5.68
CA ASP A 86 28.94 -16.98 -6.55
C ASP A 86 28.02 -18.23 -6.41
N LYS A 87 28.14 -18.95 -5.29
CA LYS A 87 27.30 -20.11 -4.97
C LYS A 87 26.63 -19.94 -3.61
N MET A 88 25.39 -20.41 -3.52
CA MET A 88 24.66 -20.43 -2.25
C MET A 88 25.18 -21.59 -1.39
N THR A 89 25.94 -21.28 -0.34
CA THR A 89 26.59 -22.26 0.55
C THR A 89 25.67 -22.72 1.67
N ALA A 90 24.86 -21.82 2.21
CA ALA A 90 23.88 -22.12 3.23
C ALA A 90 22.56 -21.41 2.93
N HIS A 91 21.43 -22.06 3.21
CA HIS A 91 20.12 -21.44 3.12
C HIS A 91 19.18 -22.01 4.19
N LYS A 92 18.23 -21.19 4.64
CA LYS A 92 17.19 -21.61 5.57
C LYS A 92 15.93 -20.81 5.30
N ALA A 93 14.78 -21.49 5.27
CA ALA A 93 13.49 -20.84 5.23
C ALA A 93 12.52 -21.54 6.18
N PHE A 94 11.72 -20.75 6.90
CA PHE A 94 10.66 -21.24 7.76
C PHE A 94 9.56 -20.18 7.90
N HIS A 95 8.40 -20.61 8.39
CA HIS A 95 7.25 -19.74 8.57
C HIS A 95 6.57 -20.06 9.90
N ARG A 96 6.27 -19.01 10.66
CA ARG A 96 5.37 -19.09 11.82
C ARG A 96 4.20 -18.14 11.64
N TYR A 97 3.02 -18.59 12.03
CA TYR A 97 1.79 -17.80 11.90
C TYR A 97 1.74 -16.68 12.95
N VAL A 98 2.07 -15.45 12.54
CA VAL A 98 2.11 -14.25 13.43
C VAL A 98 1.14 -13.13 13.02
N VAL A 99 0.45 -13.24 11.88
CA VAL A 99 -0.50 -12.22 11.40
C VAL A 99 -1.94 -12.78 11.39
N ARG A 100 -2.95 -11.93 11.66
CA ARG A 100 -4.38 -12.30 11.53
C ARG A 100 -4.80 -12.31 10.06
N ALA A 101 -5.49 -13.35 9.63
CA ALA A 101 -6.00 -13.50 8.25
C ALA A 101 -6.97 -12.39 7.80
N LYS A 102 -7.69 -11.72 8.73
CA LYS A 102 -8.73 -10.72 8.39
C LYS A 102 -8.38 -9.26 8.74
N GLN A 103 -7.27 -8.99 9.44
CA GLN A 103 -6.80 -7.64 9.78
C GLN A 103 -5.27 -7.69 9.84
N GLY A 104 -4.60 -7.29 8.75
CA GLY A 104 -3.19 -7.54 8.48
C GLY A 104 -2.16 -6.74 9.28
N SER A 105 -2.31 -6.62 10.61
CA SER A 105 -1.26 -6.06 11.47
C SER A 105 -0.67 -7.12 12.41
N VAL A 106 0.64 -7.02 12.64
CA VAL A 106 1.39 -7.89 13.56
C VAL A 106 0.99 -7.55 15.00
N GLN A 107 0.87 -8.58 15.86
CA GLN A 107 0.24 -8.47 17.17
C GLN A 107 1.01 -7.50 18.08
N SER A 108 2.35 -7.54 18.06
CA SER A 108 3.21 -6.60 18.82
C SER A 108 3.00 -5.12 18.46
N VAL A 109 2.79 -4.81 17.18
CA VAL A 109 2.50 -3.45 16.71
C VAL A 109 1.11 -3.00 17.19
N ASN A 110 0.13 -3.91 17.15
CA ASN A 110 -1.22 -3.62 17.62
C ASN A 110 -1.27 -3.45 19.16
N ASP A 111 -0.58 -4.30 19.91
CA ASP A 111 -0.51 -4.24 21.37
C ASP A 111 0.15 -2.94 21.87
N ARG A 112 1.16 -2.42 21.15
CA ARG A 112 1.78 -1.11 21.45
C ARG A 112 0.82 0.06 21.20
N SER A 113 -0.13 -0.10 20.28
CA SER A 113 -1.06 0.98 19.88
C SER A 113 -2.39 0.99 20.63
N LYS A 114 -2.89 -0.16 21.08
CA LYS A 114 -4.24 -0.31 21.66
C LYS A 114 -4.27 -1.08 22.99
N GLY A 115 -3.10 -1.36 23.56
CA GLY A 115 -2.95 -2.16 24.76
C GLY A 115 -2.94 -3.67 24.46
N ALA A 116 -2.32 -4.43 25.37
CA ALA A 116 -2.14 -5.86 25.22
C ALA A 116 -3.47 -6.62 25.33
N ALA A 117 -4.01 -7.07 24.19
CA ALA A 117 -5.20 -7.92 24.20
C ALA A 117 -4.92 -9.25 24.94
N ARG A 118 -5.81 -9.68 25.83
CA ARG A 118 -5.64 -10.90 26.68
C ARG A 118 -6.30 -12.17 26.10
N SER A 119 -6.77 -12.13 24.85
CA SER A 119 -7.41 -13.30 24.22
C SER A 119 -6.42 -14.45 23.96
N ALA A 120 -6.88 -15.71 24.02
CA ALA A 120 -6.06 -16.90 23.71
C ALA A 120 -5.36 -16.81 22.35
N GLY A 121 -6.06 -16.31 21.32
CA GLY A 121 -5.48 -16.09 19.99
C GLY A 121 -4.45 -14.96 19.92
N ALA A 122 -4.41 -14.02 20.88
CA ALA A 122 -3.37 -13.00 20.98
C ALA A 122 -2.11 -13.58 21.63
N THR A 123 -2.28 -14.36 22.70
CA THR A 123 -1.19 -15.06 23.39
C THR A 123 -0.44 -16.02 22.46
N LEU A 124 -1.17 -16.78 21.63
CA LEU A 124 -0.56 -17.69 20.65
C LEU A 124 0.30 -16.95 19.61
N ARG A 125 -0.14 -15.76 19.15
CA ARG A 125 0.67 -14.95 18.21
C ARG A 125 1.91 -14.36 18.87
N ARG A 126 1.85 -13.91 20.13
CA ARG A 126 3.04 -13.48 20.88
C ARG A 126 4.03 -14.61 21.08
N TYR A 127 3.54 -15.82 21.38
CA TYR A 127 4.36 -17.01 21.47
C TYR A 127 5.04 -17.32 20.13
N ASN A 128 4.27 -17.30 19.03
CA ASN A 128 4.83 -17.51 17.69
C ASN A 128 5.84 -16.43 17.28
N GLU A 129 5.63 -15.15 17.68
CA GLU A 129 6.60 -14.07 17.46
C GLU A 129 7.90 -14.31 18.24
N ARG A 130 7.80 -14.71 19.52
CA ARG A 130 8.97 -15.04 20.34
C ARG A 130 9.73 -16.24 19.76
N ALA A 131 9.02 -17.31 19.44
CA ALA A 131 9.64 -18.51 18.92
C ALA A 131 10.22 -18.29 17.51
N LEU A 132 9.63 -17.42 16.68
CA LEU A 132 10.24 -16.98 15.42
C LEU A 132 11.57 -16.25 15.68
N ARG A 133 11.63 -15.40 16.70
CA ARG A 133 12.86 -14.71 17.10
C ARG A 133 13.92 -15.71 17.58
N GLU A 134 13.55 -16.70 18.39
CA GLU A 134 14.45 -17.76 18.85
C GLU A 134 15.00 -18.59 17.68
N ASP A 135 14.16 -18.96 16.72
CA ASP A 135 14.59 -19.68 15.51
C ASP A 135 15.58 -18.85 14.68
N ILE A 136 15.33 -17.54 14.53
CA ILE A 136 16.24 -16.63 13.81
C ILE A 136 17.59 -16.52 14.52
N VAL A 137 17.59 -16.34 15.85
CA VAL A 137 18.83 -16.29 16.64
C VAL A 137 19.60 -17.60 16.50
N THR A 138 18.91 -18.74 16.56
CA THR A 138 19.54 -20.07 16.35
C THR A 138 20.23 -20.17 14.99
N VAL A 139 19.60 -19.66 13.92
CA VAL A 139 20.22 -19.63 12.59
C VAL A 139 21.44 -18.71 12.58
N LEU A 140 21.35 -17.51 13.13
CA LEU A 140 22.47 -16.57 13.21
C LEU A 140 23.65 -17.14 13.99
N THR A 141 23.40 -17.81 15.12
CA THR A 141 24.44 -18.49 15.89
C THR A 141 25.08 -19.62 15.08
N SER A 142 24.27 -20.44 14.39
CA SER A 142 24.78 -21.53 13.53
C SER A 142 25.60 -21.02 12.35
N TRP A 143 25.30 -19.82 11.85
CA TRP A 143 25.97 -19.22 10.69
C TRP A 143 27.05 -18.22 11.07
N SER A 144 27.35 -18.02 12.36
CA SER A 144 28.38 -17.10 12.86
C SER A 144 29.70 -17.21 12.10
N VAL A 145 30.17 -18.44 11.89
CA VAL A 145 31.41 -18.71 11.13
C VAL A 145 31.30 -18.25 9.68
N HIS A 146 30.17 -18.52 9.01
CA HIS A 146 29.96 -18.09 7.63
C HIS A 146 29.83 -16.56 7.52
N LEU A 147 29.15 -15.93 8.47
CA LEU A 147 28.94 -14.48 8.53
C LEU A 147 30.23 -13.71 8.84
N ALA A 148 31.16 -14.29 9.59
CA ALA A 148 32.47 -13.69 9.83
C ALA A 148 33.30 -13.55 8.55
N HIS A 149 33.15 -14.47 7.59
CA HIS A 149 33.84 -14.44 6.32
C HIS A 149 33.13 -13.61 5.24
N THR A 150 31.88 -13.18 5.47
CA THR A 150 31.10 -12.43 4.48
C THR A 150 31.08 -10.93 4.81
N PRO A 151 31.71 -10.06 3.98
CA PRO A 151 31.80 -8.63 4.27
C PRO A 151 30.47 -7.87 4.08
N LEU A 152 29.52 -8.46 3.34
CA LEU A 152 28.25 -7.83 2.98
C LEU A 152 27.07 -8.59 3.56
N ILE A 153 26.25 -7.91 4.36
CA ILE A 153 25.01 -8.47 4.90
C ILE A 153 23.83 -7.59 4.49
N PHE A 154 22.88 -8.17 3.77
CA PHE A 154 21.65 -7.54 3.32
C PHE A 154 20.47 -8.00 4.16
N ILE A 155 19.66 -7.05 4.60
CA ILE A 155 18.44 -7.33 5.35
C ILE A 155 17.24 -6.57 4.80
N ARG A 156 16.13 -7.29 4.65
CA ARG A 156 14.81 -6.72 4.50
C ARG A 156 13.93 -7.24 5.63
N CYS A 157 13.57 -6.35 6.54
CA CYS A 157 12.62 -6.62 7.61
C CYS A 157 11.80 -5.36 7.91
N ALA A 158 10.66 -5.55 8.58
CA ALA A 158 9.88 -4.43 9.07
C ALA A 158 10.67 -3.66 10.15
N SER A 159 10.42 -2.35 10.28
CA SER A 159 11.16 -1.47 11.20
C SER A 159 11.17 -1.99 12.65
N TYR A 160 10.05 -2.52 13.13
CA TYR A 160 9.94 -3.09 14.48
C TYR A 160 10.74 -4.38 14.68
N GLN A 161 11.04 -5.12 13.60
CA GLN A 161 11.82 -6.37 13.65
C GLN A 161 13.31 -6.12 13.48
N ARG A 162 13.74 -4.91 13.09
CA ARG A 162 15.16 -4.54 13.03
C ARG A 162 15.86 -4.68 14.38
N VAL A 163 15.11 -4.52 15.47
CA VAL A 163 15.57 -4.70 16.86
C VAL A 163 15.96 -6.16 17.17
N ILE A 164 15.63 -7.12 16.30
CA ILE A 164 16.16 -8.49 16.39
C ILE A 164 17.65 -8.53 15.96
N PHE A 165 18.06 -7.60 15.10
CA PHE A 165 19.37 -7.57 14.45
C PHE A 165 20.28 -6.43 14.94
N HIS A 166 19.74 -5.41 15.61
CA HIS A 166 20.51 -4.32 16.24
C HIS A 166 20.44 -4.42 17.77
N GLU A 167 21.61 -4.45 18.42
CA GLU A 167 21.77 -4.44 19.89
C GLU A 167 21.59 -3.05 20.53
N SER A 168 21.44 -1.97 19.77
CA SER A 168 21.38 -0.61 20.30
C SER A 168 19.96 -0.06 20.36
N ASP A 169 19.37 0.03 21.55
CA ASP A 169 18.21 0.90 21.83
C ASP A 169 18.74 2.31 22.20
N GLU A 170 18.38 3.36 21.44
CA GLU A 170 18.30 4.75 21.96
C GLU A 170 17.05 4.93 22.83
N GLY A 171 16.83 4.01 23.77
CA GLY A 171 15.64 4.00 24.58
C GLY A 171 15.84 3.04 25.72
N GLY A 172 16.55 3.52 26.74
CA GLY A 172 16.97 2.76 27.91
C GLY A 172 15.90 1.82 28.45
N PHE A 173 16.04 0.54 28.11
CA PHE A 173 15.54 -0.58 28.90
C PHE A 173 16.57 -1.71 28.80
N ASP A 174 17.10 -2.05 29.97
CA ASP A 174 18.13 -3.06 30.24
C ASP A 174 17.75 -4.43 29.64
N ARG A 175 18.51 -4.86 28.61
CA ARG A 175 18.30 -6.12 27.87
C ARG A 175 19.41 -7.12 28.18
N LYS A 176 19.25 -7.82 29.30
CA LYS A 176 20.07 -8.98 29.69
C LYS A 176 19.64 -10.25 28.94
N ASP A 177 19.99 -10.39 27.66
CA ASP A 177 20.11 -11.73 27.04
C ASP A 177 21.57 -11.96 26.60
N PRO A 178 22.38 -12.68 27.40
CA PRO A 178 23.81 -12.88 27.17
C PRO A 178 24.17 -13.62 25.87
N ARG A 179 23.20 -14.17 25.12
CA ARG A 179 23.46 -14.99 23.92
C ARG A 179 23.75 -14.19 22.65
N LEU A 180 23.48 -12.89 22.62
CA LEU A 180 23.82 -12.00 21.50
C LEU A 180 25.18 -11.30 21.70
N ARG A 181 25.66 -11.25 22.94
CA ARG A 181 26.87 -10.54 23.37
C ARG A 181 28.18 -11.24 22.98
N GLN A 182 28.10 -12.45 22.40
CA GLN A 182 29.23 -13.35 22.17
C GLN A 182 29.55 -13.54 20.67
N VAL A 183 29.31 -12.52 19.84
CA VAL A 183 29.95 -12.41 18.53
C VAL A 183 30.84 -11.17 18.60
N GLU A 184 31.97 -11.33 19.27
CA GLU A 184 32.91 -10.26 19.59
C GLU A 184 33.38 -9.51 18.32
N ASN A 185 33.34 -8.17 18.39
CA ASN A 185 34.09 -7.23 17.55
C ASN A 185 33.81 -7.16 16.04
N ALA A 186 32.77 -7.83 15.52
CA ALA A 186 32.32 -7.61 14.14
C ALA A 186 31.20 -6.57 14.12
N LEU A 187 31.51 -5.31 13.77
CA LEU A 187 30.50 -4.30 13.45
C LEU A 187 29.77 -4.72 12.16
N PHE A 188 28.74 -5.56 12.29
CA PHE A 188 27.93 -6.00 11.15
C PHE A 188 27.15 -4.81 10.58
N ILE A 189 27.61 -4.27 9.45
CA ILE A 189 26.89 -3.21 8.74
C ILE A 189 25.77 -3.86 7.92
N PHE A 190 24.58 -3.96 8.53
CA PHE A 190 23.38 -4.42 7.84
C PHE A 190 22.93 -3.39 6.79
N ARG A 191 22.88 -3.82 5.53
CA ARG A 191 22.46 -3.01 4.39
C ARG A 191 21.02 -3.30 4.02
N THR A 192 20.27 -2.25 3.65
CA THR A 192 18.89 -2.42 3.20
C THR A 192 18.86 -2.78 1.73
N ILE A 193 18.01 -3.74 1.35
CA ILE A 193 17.79 -4.08 -0.07
C ILE A 193 17.11 -2.88 -0.77
N PRO A 194 17.69 -2.32 -1.84
CA PRO A 194 17.23 -1.07 -2.46
C PRO A 194 16.05 -1.24 -3.44
N PHE A 195 15.49 -2.44 -3.55
CA PHE A 195 14.40 -2.77 -4.47
C PHE A 195 13.36 -3.69 -3.81
N GLU A 196 12.20 -3.80 -4.45
CA GLU A 196 11.07 -4.59 -3.93
C GLU A 196 11.36 -6.08 -3.88
N THR A 197 11.09 -6.66 -2.71
CA THR A 197 11.23 -8.09 -2.42
C THR A 197 9.85 -8.72 -2.33
N LYS A 198 9.69 -9.92 -2.87
CA LYS A 198 8.46 -10.73 -2.76
C LYS A 198 8.41 -11.46 -1.42
N ARG A 199 7.50 -12.44 -1.32
CA ARG A 199 7.36 -13.30 -0.13
C ARG A 199 8.71 -13.95 0.22
N PRO A 200 9.16 -13.91 1.49
CA PRO A 200 10.41 -14.54 1.91
C PRO A 200 10.37 -16.05 1.67
N LEU A 201 11.10 -16.48 0.64
CA LEU A 201 11.32 -17.86 0.23
C LEU A 201 12.79 -17.98 -0.22
N VAL A 202 13.30 -19.21 -0.30
CA VAL A 202 14.68 -19.46 -0.77
C VAL A 202 14.86 -18.95 -2.21
N ASP A 203 13.84 -19.11 -3.07
CA ASP A 203 13.88 -18.59 -4.43
C ASP A 203 13.93 -17.06 -4.48
N GLU A 204 13.29 -16.37 -3.54
CA GLU A 204 13.38 -14.91 -3.46
C GLU A 204 14.77 -14.46 -2.99
N VAL A 205 15.40 -15.21 -2.09
CA VAL A 205 16.79 -14.97 -1.68
C VAL A 205 17.73 -15.08 -2.89
N ARG A 206 17.57 -16.12 -3.71
CA ARG A 206 18.33 -16.29 -4.96
C ARG A 206 18.07 -15.13 -5.94
N ARG A 207 16.81 -14.78 -6.17
CA ARG A 207 16.43 -13.66 -7.05
C ARG A 207 17.05 -12.33 -6.58
N VAL A 208 17.08 -12.08 -5.28
CA VAL A 208 17.72 -10.89 -4.70
C VAL A 208 19.21 -10.88 -5.01
N TRP A 209 19.90 -12.00 -4.82
CA TRP A 209 21.33 -12.12 -5.13
C TRP A 209 21.63 -11.92 -6.63
N GLU A 210 20.88 -12.58 -7.51
CA GLU A 210 21.00 -12.40 -8.97
C GLU A 210 20.78 -10.94 -9.38
N ARG A 211 19.82 -10.26 -8.76
CA ARG A 211 19.55 -8.86 -9.04
C ARG A 211 20.64 -7.94 -8.51
N LEU A 212 21.21 -8.22 -7.33
CA LEU A 212 22.30 -7.44 -6.75
C LEU A 212 23.60 -7.58 -7.55
N SER A 213 23.85 -8.76 -8.13
CA SER A 213 25.01 -9.06 -8.98
C SER A 213 24.85 -8.58 -10.43
N SER A 214 23.65 -8.21 -10.85
CA SER A 214 23.39 -7.74 -12.21
C SER A 214 23.85 -6.29 -12.44
N VAL A 215 24.42 -6.05 -13.63
CA VAL A 215 24.73 -4.71 -14.15
C VAL A 215 23.60 -4.25 -15.07
N PHE A 216 23.12 -3.02 -14.88
CA PHE A 216 22.06 -2.45 -15.70
C PHE A 216 22.63 -1.51 -16.76
N ARG A 217 22.21 -1.68 -18.02
CA ARG A 217 22.53 -0.77 -19.13
C ARG A 217 21.42 0.26 -19.31
N HIS A 218 21.78 1.54 -19.40
CA HIS A 218 20.84 2.67 -19.55
C HIS A 218 20.88 3.34 -20.93
N GLY A 219 21.75 2.90 -21.83
CA GLY A 219 21.91 3.46 -23.18
C GLY A 219 22.98 4.55 -23.24
N THR A 220 22.94 5.38 -24.28
CA THR A 220 23.95 6.41 -24.56
C THR A 220 23.98 7.49 -23.46
N VAL A 221 25.17 8.07 -23.21
CA VAL A 221 25.35 9.16 -22.23
C VAL A 221 24.37 10.32 -22.45
N ASN A 222 24.19 10.74 -23.71
CA ASN A 222 23.33 11.88 -24.02
C ASN A 222 21.85 11.61 -23.68
N ASP A 223 21.34 10.44 -24.08
CA ASP A 223 19.96 10.02 -23.81
C ASP A 223 19.70 9.87 -22.30
N PHE A 224 20.67 9.29 -21.58
CA PHE A 224 20.59 9.12 -20.15
C PHE A 224 20.56 10.46 -19.39
N MET A 225 21.42 11.41 -19.80
CA MET A 225 21.47 12.75 -19.20
C MET A 225 20.20 13.55 -19.50
N ALA A 226 19.68 13.46 -20.73
CA ALA A 226 18.40 14.05 -21.12
C ALA A 226 17.23 13.48 -20.29
N GLU A 227 17.16 12.16 -20.12
CA GLU A 227 16.14 11.50 -19.28
C GLU A 227 16.23 11.95 -17.82
N ARG A 228 17.45 12.02 -17.27
CA ARG A 228 17.70 12.47 -15.90
C ARG A 228 17.23 13.91 -15.70
N ASN A 229 17.51 14.80 -16.66
CA ASN A 229 17.08 16.19 -16.63
C ASN A 229 15.56 16.31 -16.73
N ARG A 230 14.91 15.54 -17.59
CA ARG A 230 13.45 15.48 -17.71
C ARG A 230 12.79 15.02 -16.40
N ARG A 231 13.37 14.03 -15.71
CA ARG A 231 12.91 13.58 -14.38
C ARG A 231 13.06 14.68 -13.32
N LYS A 232 14.20 15.38 -13.29
CA LYS A 232 14.41 16.52 -12.39
C LYS A 232 13.38 17.63 -12.63
N GLN A 233 13.10 17.97 -13.89
CA GLN A 233 12.08 18.97 -14.23
C GLN A 233 10.67 18.55 -13.79
N ARG A 234 10.26 17.30 -14.07
CA ARG A 234 8.97 16.74 -13.62
C ARG A 234 8.82 16.80 -12.10
N ALA A 235 9.86 16.45 -11.36
CA ALA A 235 9.85 16.53 -9.90
C ALA A 235 9.67 17.99 -9.42
N LYS A 236 10.41 18.96 -9.99
CA LYS A 236 10.26 20.38 -9.65
C LYS A 236 8.83 20.89 -9.87
N VAL A 237 8.17 20.49 -10.96
CA VAL A 237 6.77 20.86 -11.26
C VAL A 237 5.79 20.27 -10.24
N LEU A 238 5.97 19.00 -9.87
CA LEU A 238 5.11 18.34 -8.88
C LEU A 238 5.24 18.97 -7.48
N LEU A 239 6.43 19.39 -7.08
CA LEU A 239 6.64 20.09 -5.81
C LEU A 239 6.02 21.50 -5.81
N LYS A 240 6.12 22.24 -6.92
CA LYS A 240 5.47 23.56 -7.04
C LYS A 240 3.94 23.47 -6.93
N LYS A 241 3.31 22.44 -7.51
CA LYS A 241 1.86 22.21 -7.39
C LYS A 241 1.40 21.84 -5.98
N LYS A 242 2.30 21.35 -5.10
CA LYS A 242 1.99 20.96 -3.72
C LYS A 242 2.05 22.11 -2.71
N LYS A 243 2.47 23.32 -3.10
CA LYS A 243 2.38 24.52 -2.26
C LYS A 243 1.14 25.34 -2.65
N PRO A 244 -0.07 25.07 -2.12
CA PRO A 244 -1.06 26.12 -2.01
C PRO A 244 -0.62 27.10 -0.92
N ASN A 245 -0.72 28.38 -1.21
CA ASN A 245 -0.35 29.49 -0.33
C ASN A 245 -1.37 29.58 0.81
N PHE A 246 -1.24 28.75 1.85
CA PHE A 246 -2.08 28.84 3.05
C PHE A 246 -1.37 29.73 4.07
N GLN A 247 -1.83 30.98 4.17
CA GLN A 247 -1.36 31.97 5.13
C GLN A 247 -2.22 31.81 6.40
N TRP A 248 -1.61 31.34 7.49
CA TRP A 248 -2.28 31.16 8.77
C TRP A 248 -2.31 32.50 9.54
N THR A 249 -3.49 32.99 9.89
CA THR A 249 -3.68 34.16 10.77
C THR A 249 -4.09 33.72 12.18
N PRO A 250 -3.48 34.23 13.26
CA PRO A 250 -3.66 33.72 14.63
C PRO A 250 -4.84 34.39 15.38
N GLU A 251 -6.05 34.46 14.83
CA GLU A 251 -7.15 35.22 15.47
C GLU A 251 -8.53 34.53 15.49
N ASP A 252 -8.61 33.20 15.40
CA ASP A 252 -9.88 32.51 15.68
C ASP A 252 -9.88 31.86 17.06
N GLU A 253 -10.87 32.31 17.84
CA GLU A 253 -11.07 32.16 19.27
C GLU A 253 -11.19 30.72 19.78
N LEU A 254 -10.86 30.61 21.07
CA LEU A 254 -11.07 29.48 21.95
C LEU A 254 -12.57 29.11 22.01
N ASP A 255 -12.95 28.07 21.27
CA ASP A 255 -14.24 27.40 21.46
C ASP A 255 -14.02 25.98 21.99
N GLU A 256 -14.42 25.77 23.25
CA GLU A 256 -14.41 24.49 23.94
C GLU A 256 -15.35 23.49 23.23
N ARG A 257 -14.77 22.61 22.40
CA ARG A 257 -15.45 21.38 21.93
C ARG A 257 -14.87 20.16 22.62
N GLY A 258 -15.75 19.40 23.27
CA GLY A 258 -15.45 18.15 23.98
C GLY A 258 -14.76 17.07 23.14
N PRO A 259 -14.42 15.91 23.73
CA PRO A 259 -13.44 14.98 23.18
C PRO A 259 -13.87 14.43 21.82
N GLN A 260 -13.31 14.97 20.74
CA GLN A 260 -13.47 14.40 19.41
C GLN A 260 -12.56 13.17 19.27
N GLU A 261 -13.17 12.00 19.07
CA GLU A 261 -12.46 10.82 18.59
C GLU A 261 -11.73 11.16 17.28
N LYS A 262 -10.40 11.12 17.31
CA LYS A 262 -9.57 11.17 16.11
C LYS A 262 -9.90 9.96 15.23
N LYS A 263 -10.81 10.13 14.25
CA LYS A 263 -10.88 9.26 13.08
C LYS A 263 -9.55 9.40 12.35
N MET A 264 -8.65 8.44 12.60
CA MET A 264 -7.51 8.21 11.71
C MET A 264 -8.05 8.01 10.31
N ASP A 265 -7.67 8.91 9.39
CA ASP A 265 -7.89 8.72 7.96
C ASP A 265 -7.28 7.38 7.57
N ARG A 266 -8.16 6.40 7.35
CA ARG A 266 -7.77 5.15 6.71
C ARG A 266 -7.53 5.48 5.23
N LEU A 267 -6.30 5.87 4.91
CA LEU A 267 -5.79 5.79 3.56
C LEU A 267 -5.98 4.35 3.09
N LYS A 268 -6.98 4.13 2.23
CA LYS A 268 -7.15 2.86 1.53
C LYS A 268 -5.86 2.59 0.77
N PRO A 269 -5.31 1.35 0.82
CA PRO A 269 -4.19 0.99 -0.03
C PRO A 269 -4.53 1.31 -1.48
N ALA A 270 -3.64 2.03 -2.17
CA ALA A 270 -3.74 2.21 -3.61
C ALA A 270 -3.65 0.81 -4.24
N VAL A 271 -4.79 0.30 -4.71
CA VAL A 271 -4.86 -0.91 -5.50
C VAL A 271 -4.12 -0.60 -6.81
N ASN A 272 -3.15 -1.45 -7.14
CA ASN A 272 -2.36 -1.34 -8.36
C ASN A 272 -3.28 -1.17 -9.59
N ALA A 273 -3.00 -0.15 -10.39
CA ALA A 273 -3.78 0.26 -11.55
C ALA A 273 -3.58 -0.63 -12.79
N HIS A 274 -3.50 -1.95 -12.62
CA HIS A 274 -3.52 -2.88 -13.74
C HIS A 274 -4.42 -4.08 -13.41
N ASP A 275 -5.39 -4.30 -14.31
CA ASP A 275 -6.33 -5.42 -14.39
C ASP A 275 -7.54 -5.42 -13.45
N GLN A 276 -8.24 -4.29 -13.36
CA GLN A 276 -9.70 -4.34 -13.27
C GLN A 276 -10.24 -4.35 -14.70
N LEU A 277 -10.80 -5.49 -15.13
CA LEU A 277 -11.76 -5.53 -16.23
C LEU A 277 -12.67 -4.31 -16.04
N ARG A 278 -12.69 -3.38 -17.00
CA ARG A 278 -13.53 -2.18 -16.91
C ARG A 278 -14.95 -2.68 -16.63
N GLU A 279 -15.46 -2.46 -15.43
CA GLU A 279 -16.88 -2.60 -15.14
C GLU A 279 -17.57 -1.67 -16.15
N ILE A 280 -18.18 -2.28 -17.17
CA ILE A 280 -18.98 -1.55 -18.15
C ILE A 280 -20.07 -0.91 -17.32
N ASP A 281 -20.05 0.42 -17.23
CA ASP A 281 -21.07 1.18 -16.51
C ASP A 281 -22.43 0.81 -17.12
N PRO A 282 -23.33 0.16 -16.36
CA PRO A 282 -24.61 -0.28 -16.91
C PRO A 282 -25.53 0.87 -17.33
N TRP A 283 -25.19 2.12 -16.95
CA TRP A 283 -25.95 3.33 -17.28
C TRP A 283 -25.04 4.44 -17.85
N PRO A 284 -24.54 4.30 -19.10
CA PRO A 284 -23.56 5.20 -19.70
C PRO A 284 -24.07 6.63 -19.90
N SER A 285 -25.37 6.81 -20.17
CA SER A 285 -25.99 8.13 -20.39
C SER A 285 -26.06 8.96 -19.10
N LEU A 286 -26.08 8.29 -17.94
CA LEU A 286 -26.29 8.93 -16.65
C LEU A 286 -24.97 9.39 -16.04
N HIS A 287 -24.53 10.58 -16.44
CA HIS A 287 -23.29 11.19 -15.95
C HIS A 287 -23.25 11.37 -14.41
N LYS A 288 -22.04 11.44 -13.85
CA LYS A 288 -21.79 11.51 -12.39
C LYS A 288 -22.52 12.66 -11.67
N ASN A 289 -22.80 13.77 -12.36
CA ASN A 289 -23.52 14.91 -11.80
C ASN A 289 -25.02 14.60 -11.64
N ALA A 290 -25.65 14.03 -12.67
CA ALA A 290 -27.04 13.59 -12.64
C ALA A 290 -27.30 12.55 -11.54
N ARG A 291 -26.35 11.62 -11.32
CA ARG A 291 -26.44 10.64 -10.21
C ARG A 291 -26.43 11.29 -8.83
N ARG A 292 -25.63 12.34 -8.65
CA ARG A 292 -25.56 13.10 -7.38
C ARG A 292 -26.83 13.89 -7.14
N GLU A 293 -27.36 14.50 -8.19
CA GLU A 293 -28.61 15.26 -8.15
C GLU A 293 -29.81 14.35 -7.82
N LEU A 294 -29.92 13.18 -8.47
CA LEU A 294 -30.93 12.18 -8.11
C LEU A 294 -30.84 11.74 -6.64
N TYR A 295 -29.61 11.59 -6.12
CA TYR A 295 -29.41 11.25 -4.71
C TYR A 295 -29.91 12.37 -3.78
N THR A 296 -29.62 13.63 -4.08
CA THR A 296 -30.08 14.78 -3.26
C THR A 296 -31.59 14.94 -3.34
N LEU A 297 -32.19 14.83 -4.53
CA LEU A 297 -33.64 14.95 -4.72
C LEU A 297 -34.42 13.90 -3.92
N VAL A 298 -33.97 12.64 -3.92
CA VAL A 298 -34.61 11.57 -3.14
C VAL A 298 -34.38 11.76 -1.64
N LYS A 299 -33.22 12.28 -1.23
CA LYS A 299 -32.92 12.53 0.19
C LYS A 299 -33.73 13.69 0.77
N ASP A 300 -33.94 14.75 -0.02
CA ASP A 300 -34.59 15.98 0.42
C ASP A 300 -36.13 15.95 0.22
N ASN A 301 -36.70 14.80 -0.15
CA ASN A 301 -38.13 14.58 -0.41
C ASN A 301 -38.75 15.49 -1.49
N ASN A 302 -37.98 15.91 -2.50
CA ASN A 302 -38.51 16.79 -3.55
C ASN A 302 -39.04 15.97 -4.74
N VAL A 303 -40.33 15.64 -4.70
CA VAL A 303 -40.99 14.82 -5.74
C VAL A 303 -41.21 15.60 -7.03
N ASP A 304 -41.54 16.87 -6.95
CA ASP A 304 -41.86 17.67 -8.14
C ASP A 304 -40.61 17.85 -9.02
N ALA A 305 -39.48 18.19 -8.41
CA ALA A 305 -38.21 18.27 -9.12
C ALA A 305 -37.74 16.89 -9.63
N LEU A 306 -38.04 15.80 -8.91
CA LEU A 306 -37.74 14.45 -9.39
C LEU A 306 -38.59 14.08 -10.62
N ARG A 307 -39.89 14.41 -10.61
CA ARG A 307 -40.81 14.21 -11.74
C ARG A 307 -40.37 15.04 -12.94
N GLU A 308 -40.01 16.30 -12.73
CA GLU A 308 -39.50 17.17 -13.80
C GLU A 308 -38.18 16.64 -14.38
N PHE A 309 -37.26 16.20 -13.52
CA PHE A 309 -35.96 15.64 -13.94
C PHE A 309 -36.11 14.36 -14.79
N VAL A 310 -37.11 13.52 -14.48
CA VAL A 310 -37.42 12.32 -15.25
C VAL A 310 -38.18 12.69 -16.53
N ASN A 311 -39.23 13.51 -16.43
CA ASN A 311 -40.10 13.84 -17.57
C ASN A 311 -39.43 14.74 -18.63
N GLY A 312 -38.45 15.56 -18.24
CA GLY A 312 -37.71 16.47 -19.12
C GLY A 312 -36.65 15.83 -20.01
N ARG A 313 -36.48 14.50 -19.96
CA ARG A 313 -35.51 13.74 -20.76
C ARG A 313 -36.18 12.98 -21.92
N ASN A 314 -35.38 12.44 -22.85
CA ASN A 314 -35.88 11.57 -23.92
C ASN A 314 -36.38 10.23 -23.35
N GLU A 315 -37.25 9.50 -24.06
CA GLU A 315 -37.81 8.22 -23.58
C GLU A 315 -36.73 7.14 -23.30
N GLU A 316 -35.63 7.13 -24.05
CA GLU A 316 -34.50 6.24 -23.81
C GLU A 316 -33.77 6.59 -22.50
N ASP A 317 -33.49 7.88 -22.29
CA ASP A 317 -32.88 8.39 -21.06
C ASP A 317 -33.78 8.18 -19.83
N LYS A 318 -35.11 8.29 -20.01
CA LYS A 318 -36.09 7.99 -18.95
C LYS A 318 -35.96 6.54 -18.50
N ASN A 319 -35.94 5.60 -19.44
CA ASN A 319 -35.82 4.18 -19.13
C ASN A 319 -34.48 3.86 -18.43
N GLU A 320 -33.39 4.53 -18.83
CA GLU A 320 -32.11 4.40 -18.12
C GLU A 320 -32.15 4.97 -16.69
N VAL A 321 -32.77 6.13 -16.47
CA VAL A 321 -32.94 6.71 -15.14
C VAL A 321 -33.82 5.83 -14.24
N LEU A 322 -34.92 5.27 -14.78
CA LEU A 322 -35.79 4.35 -14.05
C LEU A 322 -35.09 3.02 -13.73
N SER A 323 -34.32 2.49 -14.69
CA SER A 323 -33.45 1.33 -14.48
C SER A 323 -32.43 1.59 -13.37
N TYR A 324 -31.83 2.79 -13.35
CA TYR A 324 -30.90 3.20 -12.30
C TYR A 324 -31.59 3.31 -10.93
N LEU A 325 -32.75 3.97 -10.83
CA LEU A 325 -33.49 4.12 -9.57
C LEU A 325 -33.90 2.77 -8.95
N SER A 326 -34.24 1.78 -9.79
CA SER A 326 -34.67 0.44 -9.34
C SER A 326 -33.51 -0.51 -9.03
N SER A 327 -32.45 -0.49 -9.84
CA SER A 327 -31.39 -1.50 -9.81
C SER A 327 -30.12 -1.05 -9.09
N PHE A 328 -29.92 0.25 -8.89
CA PHE A 328 -28.75 0.75 -8.17
C PHE A 328 -28.74 0.32 -6.70
N ARG A 329 -27.54 0.05 -6.18
CA ARG A 329 -27.30 -0.39 -4.80
C ARG A 329 -26.19 0.45 -4.17
N PHE A 330 -26.46 1.05 -3.01
CA PHE A 330 -25.48 1.85 -2.29
C PHE A 330 -24.42 0.97 -1.62
N SER A 331 -23.14 1.31 -1.78
CA SER A 331 -22.00 0.45 -1.41
C SER A 331 -21.80 0.21 0.10
N SER A 332 -22.49 0.95 0.99
CA SER A 332 -22.40 0.74 2.45
C SER A 332 -23.26 -0.40 2.96
N ASP A 333 -24.52 -0.49 2.51
CA ASP A 333 -25.55 -1.38 3.06
C ASP A 333 -26.32 -2.14 1.97
N SER A 334 -25.94 -1.96 0.69
CA SER A 334 -26.70 -2.40 -0.50
C SER A 334 -28.17 -1.97 -0.51
N ASP A 335 -28.44 -0.81 0.09
CA ASP A 335 -29.75 -0.17 0.05
C ASP A 335 -30.10 0.26 -1.38
N THR A 336 -31.39 0.20 -1.72
CA THR A 336 -31.94 0.79 -2.97
C THR A 336 -32.41 2.22 -2.72
N PHE A 337 -32.75 2.97 -3.77
CA PHE A 337 -33.40 4.28 -3.62
C PHE A 337 -34.72 4.18 -2.82
N LEU A 338 -35.44 3.06 -2.94
CA LEU A 338 -36.66 2.81 -2.17
C LEU A 338 -36.37 2.61 -0.67
N HIS A 339 -35.28 1.92 -0.31
CA HIS A 339 -34.83 1.80 1.09
C HIS A 339 -34.40 3.16 1.65
N MET A 340 -33.68 3.94 0.86
CA MET A 340 -33.24 5.28 1.24
C MET A 340 -34.42 6.21 1.50
N ALA A 341 -35.39 6.28 0.59
CA ALA A 341 -36.59 7.10 0.75
C ALA A 341 -37.42 6.67 1.98
N ALA A 342 -37.57 5.35 2.20
CA ALA A 342 -38.28 4.81 3.36
C ALA A 342 -37.57 5.13 4.70
N LYS A 343 -36.23 5.10 4.72
CA LYS A 343 -35.40 5.43 5.88
C LYS A 343 -35.41 6.94 6.18
N SER A 344 -35.35 7.78 5.14
CA SER A 344 -35.30 9.24 5.25
C SER A 344 -36.64 9.88 5.62
N GLY A 345 -37.76 9.15 5.51
CA GLY A 345 -39.07 9.71 5.83
C GLY A 345 -39.86 10.23 4.62
N CYS A 346 -39.36 10.01 3.40
CA CYS A 346 -39.82 10.65 2.17
C CYS A 346 -41.04 9.93 1.56
N GLY A 347 -42.23 10.11 2.14
CA GLY A 347 -43.44 9.36 1.78
C GLY A 347 -43.90 9.57 0.33
N GLU A 348 -43.83 10.80 -0.17
CA GLU A 348 -44.25 11.14 -1.54
C GLU A 348 -43.27 10.57 -2.58
N VAL A 349 -41.96 10.61 -2.29
CA VAL A 349 -40.94 9.98 -3.14
C VAL A 349 -41.11 8.47 -3.16
N VAL A 350 -41.45 7.85 -2.02
CA VAL A 350 -41.76 6.40 -1.95
C VAL A 350 -42.92 6.06 -2.89
N GLN A 351 -44.00 6.84 -2.86
CA GLN A 351 -45.14 6.62 -3.76
C GLN A 351 -44.72 6.73 -5.23
N TYR A 352 -43.97 7.77 -5.59
CA TYR A 352 -43.50 7.95 -6.96
C TYR A 352 -42.57 6.81 -7.42
N LEU A 353 -41.65 6.35 -6.57
CA LEU A 353 -40.75 5.23 -6.92
C LEU A 353 -41.53 3.91 -7.13
N LEU A 354 -42.59 3.69 -6.37
CA LEU A 354 -43.49 2.54 -6.51
C LEU A 354 -44.30 2.62 -7.81
N GLU A 355 -44.85 3.79 -8.15
CA GLU A 355 -45.51 4.08 -9.42
C GLU A 355 -44.55 3.84 -10.60
N ALA A 356 -43.29 4.27 -10.45
CA ALA A 356 -42.21 4.09 -11.41
C ALA A 356 -41.71 2.64 -11.56
N GLY A 357 -42.30 1.68 -10.85
CA GLY A 357 -42.02 0.24 -11.00
C GLY A 357 -40.88 -0.29 -10.13
N CYS A 358 -40.40 0.45 -9.14
CA CYS A 358 -39.40 -0.05 -8.20
C CYS A 358 -39.99 -1.19 -7.36
N ASN A 359 -39.33 -2.35 -7.35
CA ASN A 359 -39.83 -3.52 -6.64
C ASN A 359 -39.65 -3.39 -5.10
N PRO A 360 -40.74 -3.39 -4.31
CA PRO A 360 -40.68 -3.29 -2.85
C PRO A 360 -40.23 -4.57 -2.13
N SER A 361 -40.18 -5.73 -2.80
CA SER A 361 -39.75 -7.01 -2.18
C SER A 361 -38.24 -7.23 -2.22
N ILE A 362 -37.47 -6.30 -2.79
CA ILE A 362 -36.01 -6.36 -2.79
C ILE A 362 -35.51 -6.18 -1.34
N LYS A 363 -34.60 -7.06 -0.93
CA LYS A 363 -33.93 -7.01 0.37
C LYS A 363 -32.58 -6.29 0.23
N ASN A 364 -32.22 -5.49 1.23
CA ASN A 364 -30.89 -4.89 1.35
C ASN A 364 -29.88 -5.89 1.97
N GLY A 365 -28.67 -5.43 2.29
CA GLY A 365 -27.58 -6.26 2.79
C GLY A 365 -27.79 -6.78 4.21
N ASN A 366 -28.83 -6.29 4.89
CA ASN A 366 -29.28 -6.76 6.20
C ASN A 366 -30.51 -7.67 6.09
N ASP A 367 -30.84 -8.16 4.88
CA ASP A 367 -32.03 -8.96 4.57
C ASP A 367 -33.37 -8.26 4.86
N MET A 368 -33.37 -6.94 4.96
CA MET A 368 -34.56 -6.13 5.25
C MET A 368 -35.15 -5.56 3.96
N VAL A 369 -36.48 -5.57 3.84
CA VAL A 369 -37.22 -4.88 2.77
C VAL A 369 -37.46 -3.40 3.12
N ALA A 370 -37.71 -2.55 2.12
CA ALA A 370 -37.96 -1.12 2.32
C ALA A 370 -39.10 -0.82 3.32
N PHE A 371 -40.13 -1.67 3.34
CA PHE A 371 -41.22 -1.60 4.32
C PHE A 371 -40.73 -1.77 5.78
N ALA A 372 -39.76 -2.66 6.00
CA ALA A 372 -39.22 -2.95 7.33
C ALA A 372 -38.26 -1.85 7.82
N VAL A 373 -37.55 -1.19 6.90
CA VAL A 373 -36.63 -0.07 7.19
C VAL A 373 -37.37 1.28 7.32
N SER A 374 -38.67 1.32 7.02
CA SER A 374 -39.47 2.55 7.04
C SER A 374 -39.49 3.22 8.42
N ALA A 375 -39.05 4.49 8.47
CA ALA A 375 -38.94 5.26 9.71
C ALA A 375 -40.29 5.59 10.35
N ASN A 376 -41.31 5.91 9.54
CA ASN A 376 -42.60 6.42 10.01
C ASN A 376 -43.77 5.48 9.69
N LYS A 377 -44.79 5.46 10.57
CA LYS A 377 -46.04 4.72 10.35
C LYS A 377 -46.81 5.22 9.12
N ALA A 378 -46.65 6.50 8.76
CA ALA A 378 -47.22 7.09 7.55
C ALA A 378 -46.67 6.44 6.26
N ILE A 379 -45.35 6.20 6.18
CA ILE A 379 -44.73 5.55 5.02
C ILE A 379 -45.19 4.10 4.90
N LYS A 380 -45.32 3.39 6.03
CA LYS A 380 -45.85 2.03 6.05
C LYS A 380 -47.27 1.98 5.49
N LYS A 381 -48.10 3.01 5.72
CA LYS A 381 -49.43 3.12 5.10
C LYS A 381 -49.35 3.25 3.57
N VAL A 382 -48.36 3.98 3.04
CA VAL A 382 -48.15 4.11 1.58
C VAL A 382 -47.88 2.74 0.96
N PHE A 383 -46.97 1.95 1.54
CA PHE A 383 -46.71 0.58 1.07
C PHE A 383 -47.92 -0.34 1.18
N ILE A 384 -48.71 -0.23 2.27
CA ILE A 384 -49.94 -1.03 2.46
C ILE A 384 -50.99 -0.66 1.43
N ASN A 385 -51.24 0.63 1.21
CA ASN A 385 -52.23 1.13 0.24
C ASN A 385 -51.84 0.71 -1.19
N PHE A 386 -50.55 0.84 -1.52
CA PHE A 386 -50.05 0.44 -2.83
C PHE A 386 -50.14 -1.08 -3.05
N ARG A 387 -49.92 -1.89 -2.00
CA ARG A 387 -50.13 -3.35 -2.04
C ARG A 387 -51.60 -3.71 -2.21
N SER A 388 -52.54 -2.99 -1.57
CA SER A 388 -53.98 -3.23 -1.77
C SER A 388 -54.44 -2.88 -3.18
N GLU A 389 -53.85 -1.85 -3.79
CA GLU A 389 -54.15 -1.46 -5.18
C GLU A 389 -53.48 -2.39 -6.20
N ASN A 390 -52.36 -3.03 -5.86
CA ASN A 390 -51.60 -3.91 -6.76
C ASN A 390 -51.31 -5.31 -6.17
N PRO A 391 -52.32 -6.14 -5.86
CA PRO A 391 -52.12 -7.42 -5.16
C PRO A 391 -51.30 -8.44 -5.95
N ASN A 392 -51.36 -8.41 -7.28
CA ASN A 392 -50.75 -9.42 -8.15
C ASN A 392 -49.44 -8.96 -8.85
N LYS A 393 -49.03 -7.71 -8.64
CA LYS A 393 -47.92 -7.10 -9.42
C LYS A 393 -46.53 -7.56 -8.98
N TRP A 394 -46.37 -7.97 -7.72
CA TRP A 394 -45.13 -8.52 -7.19
C TRP A 394 -45.41 -9.72 -6.27
N ASN A 395 -44.42 -10.58 -6.08
CA ASN A 395 -44.51 -11.63 -5.07
C ASN A 395 -44.33 -11.03 -3.68
N TRP A 396 -45.44 -10.59 -3.08
CA TRP A 396 -45.49 -9.99 -1.74
C TRP A 396 -45.26 -10.99 -0.59
N ALA A 397 -45.10 -12.29 -0.89
CA ALA A 397 -45.08 -13.38 0.08
C ALA A 397 -43.67 -13.94 0.37
N ARG A 398 -42.59 -13.27 -0.06
CA ARG A 398 -41.20 -13.73 0.07
C ARG A 398 -40.29 -12.77 0.85
#